data_AF-A0A945RSC3-F1
#
_entry.id   AF-A0A945RSC3-F1
#
_cell.length_a   1.000
_cell.length_b   1.000
_cell.length_c   1.000
_cell.angle_alpha   90.00
_cell.angle_beta   90.00
_cell.angle_gamma   90.00
#
_symmetry.space_group_name_H-M   'P 1'
#
loop_
_entity.id
_entity.type
_entity.pdbx_description
1 polymer ?
#
loop_
_entity_poly.entity_id
_entity_poly.type
_entity_poly.pdbx_seq_one_letter_code
_entity_poly.pdbx_strand_id
1 'polypeptide(L)' 'MKIICPLLFLTIAPYFCFIGVIAFKPKIFSALIVNTHISLGIFLGLFLIFLIFLITLLYVHFANKYIEPEIRAINNNA' A
#
# COMPACT_ATOMS: atom_id res chain seq x y z
N MET A 1 12.80 -12.17 -6.75
CA MET A 1 12.02 -11.13 -7.47
C MET A 1 10.52 -11.39 -7.55
N LYS A 2 10.05 -12.64 -7.77
CA LYS A 2 8.63 -12.96 -8.06
C LYS A 2 7.61 -12.56 -6.99
N ILE A 3 8.04 -12.40 -5.73
CA ILE A 3 7.19 -12.03 -4.57
C ILE A 3 7.03 -10.51 -4.44
N ILE A 4 8.01 -9.73 -4.91
CA ILE A 4 8.01 -8.27 -4.76
C ILE A 4 7.08 -7.62 -5.79
N CYS A 5 7.06 -8.12 -7.02
CA CYS A 5 6.18 -7.63 -8.10
C CYS A 5 4.68 -7.56 -7.72
N PRO A 6 4.04 -8.61 -7.18
CA PRO A 6 2.63 -8.54 -6.81
C PRO A 6 2.38 -7.53 -5.70
N LEU A 7 3.33 -7.41 -4.75
CA LEU A 7 3.26 -6.44 -3.66
C LEU A 7 3.38 -4.99 -4.17
N LEU A 8 4.29 -4.76 -5.11
CA LEU A 8 4.51 -3.48 -5.78
C LEU A 8 3.26 -3.05 -6.55
N PHE A 9 2.68 -3.98 -7.32
CA PHE A 9 1.43 -3.74 -8.04
C PHE A 9 0.28 -3.41 -7.07
N LEU A 10 0.20 -4.14 -5.95
CA LEU A 10 -0.80 -3.93 -4.91
C LEU A 10 -0.66 -2.56 -4.21
N THR A 11 0.53 -1.96 -4.17
CA THR A 11 0.71 -0.60 -3.64
C THR A 11 0.43 0.47 -4.70
N ILE A 12 0.98 0.29 -5.91
CA ILE A 12 0.89 1.28 -6.99
C ILE A 12 -0.55 1.43 -7.49
N ALA A 13 -1.27 0.34 -7.71
CA ALA A 13 -2.63 0.38 -8.25
C ALA A 13 -3.59 1.22 -7.38
N PRO A 14 -3.74 0.98 -6.06
CA PRO A 14 -4.63 1.80 -5.23
C PRO A 14 -4.12 3.24 -5.08
N TYR A 15 -2.79 3.47 -5.07
CA TYR A 15 -2.23 4.81 -5.01
C TYR A 15 -2.58 5.64 -6.27
N PHE A 16 -2.40 5.07 -7.46
CA PHE A 16 -2.78 5.73 -8.71
C PHE A 16 -4.30 5.90 -8.83
N CYS A 17 -5.09 4.91 -8.39
CA CYS A 17 -6.55 5.07 -8.31
C CYS A 17 -6.93 6.25 -7.39
N PHE A 18 -6.29 6.37 -6.22
CA PHE A 18 -6.55 7.45 -5.28
C PHE A 18 -6.23 8.82 -5.87
N ILE A 19 -5.05 8.97 -6.47
CA ILE A 19 -4.65 10.22 -7.15
C ILE A 19 -5.59 10.52 -8.32
N GLY A 20 -5.93 9.52 -9.14
CA GLY A 20 -6.82 9.68 -10.27
C GLY A 20 -8.20 10.19 -9.86
N VAL A 21 -8.78 9.63 -8.80
CA VAL A 21 -10.10 10.07 -8.31
C VAL A 21 -10.02 11.49 -7.76
N ILE A 22 -8.96 11.85 -7.02
CA ILE A 22 -8.76 13.23 -6.54
C ILE A 22 -8.63 14.22 -7.70
N ALA A 23 -7.84 13.88 -8.72
CA ALA A 23 -7.53 14.77 -9.83
C ALA A 23 -8.71 14.97 -10.79
N PHE A 24 -9.42 13.88 -11.15
CA PHE A 24 -10.47 13.92 -12.18
C PHE A 24 -11.88 14.06 -11.62
N LYS A 25 -12.13 13.63 -10.38
CA LYS A 25 -13.47 13.61 -9.76
C LYS A 25 -13.43 14.04 -8.28
N PRO A 26 -12.91 15.24 -7.95
CA PRO A 26 -12.82 15.71 -6.56
C PRO A 26 -14.18 15.77 -5.85
N LYS A 27 -15.29 15.98 -6.59
CA LYS A 27 -16.65 15.95 -6.04
C LYS A 27 -17.01 14.63 -5.33
N ILE A 28 -16.44 13.50 -5.76
CA ILE A 28 -16.65 12.20 -5.11
C ILE A 28 -15.95 12.19 -3.74
N PHE A 29 -14.75 12.77 -3.67
CA PHE A 29 -14.01 12.88 -2.42
C PHE A 29 -14.64 13.87 -1.45
N SER A 30 -15.23 14.95 -1.97
CA SER A 30 -15.97 15.96 -1.20
C SER A 30 -17.38 15.51 -0.79
N ALA A 31 -17.86 14.35 -1.26
CA ALA A 31 -19.14 13.82 -0.85
C ALA A 31 -19.10 13.49 0.65
N LEU A 32 -20.07 13.98 1.41
CA LEU A 32 -20.19 13.65 2.82
C LEU A 32 -20.68 12.20 2.96
N ILE A 33 -20.08 11.45 3.88
CA ILE A 33 -20.61 10.15 4.27
C ILE A 33 -21.93 10.39 5.00
N VAL A 34 -22.99 9.73 4.54
CA VAL A 34 -24.38 9.80 5.02
C VAL A 34 -24.49 10.30 6.47
N ASN A 35 -25.11 11.47 6.67
CA ASN A 35 -25.34 12.13 7.98
C ASN A 35 -24.11 12.45 8.83
N THR A 36 -22.90 12.45 8.28
CA THR A 36 -21.66 12.75 9.00
C THR A 36 -20.92 13.92 8.36
N HIS A 37 -20.22 14.74 9.14
CA HIS A 37 -19.35 15.82 8.63
C HIS A 37 -18.03 15.32 7.99
N ILE A 38 -17.87 14.00 7.83
CA ILE A 38 -16.65 13.39 7.30
C ILE A 38 -16.79 13.23 5.79
N SER A 39 -15.82 13.80 5.07
CA SER A 39 -15.69 13.66 3.63
C SER A 39 -15.26 12.23 3.26
N LEU A 40 -15.86 11.66 2.22
CA LEU A 40 -15.53 10.34 1.70
C LEU A 40 -14.06 10.20 1.33
N GLY A 41 -13.43 11.30 0.90
CA GLY A 41 -11.99 11.37 0.64
C GLY A 41 -11.11 11.17 1.86
N ILE A 42 -11.52 11.67 3.04
CA ILE A 42 -10.79 11.45 4.30
C ILE A 42 -10.84 9.97 4.68
N PHE A 43 -12.01 9.35 4.54
CA PHE A 43 -12.19 7.93 4.81
C PHE A 43 -11.34 7.06 3.85
N LEU A 44 -11.41 7.32 2.54
CA LEU A 44 -10.57 6.63 1.56
C LEU A 44 -9.07 6.87 1.80
N GLY A 45 -8.68 8.07 2.20
CA GLY A 45 -7.28 8.41 2.50
C GLY A 45 -6.76 7.65 3.70
N LEU A 46 -7.55 7.58 4.77
CA LEU A 46 -7.22 6.78 5.95
C LEU A 46 -7.12 5.29 5.61
N PHE A 47 -8.06 4.78 4.81
CA PHE A 47 -8.01 3.41 4.32
C PHE A 47 -6.73 3.13 3.51
N LEU A 48 -6.32 4.06 2.63
CA LEU A 48 -5.09 3.93 1.86
C LEU A 48 -3.85 3.91 2.76
N ILE A 49 -3.77 4.76 3.78
CA ILE A 49 -2.67 4.76 4.75
C ILE A 49 -2.58 3.39 5.45
N PHE A 50 -3.72 2.86 5.92
CA PHE A 50 -3.77 1.57 6.58
C PHE A 50 -3.36 0.42 5.65
N LEU A 51 -3.78 0.48 4.38
CA LEU A 51 -3.38 -0.46 3.35
C LEU A 51 -1.87 -0.43 3.09
N ILE A 52 -1.28 0.74 2.93
CA ILE A 52 0.18 0.91 2.72
C ILE A 52 0.95 0.37 3.92
N PHE A 53 0.48 0.65 5.13
CA PHE A 53 1.08 0.14 6.37
C PHE A 53 1.07 -1.40 6.40
N LEU A 54 -0.08 -2.02 6.11
CA LEU A 54 -0.22 -3.48 6.06
C LEU A 54 0.70 -4.10 5.00
N ILE A 55 0.74 -3.49 3.80
CA ILE A 55 1.60 -3.96 2.72
C ILE A 55 3.08 -3.87 3.12
N THR A 56 3.47 -2.82 3.83
CA THR A 56 4.85 -2.63 4.30
C THR A 56 5.23 -3.69 5.34
N LEU A 57 4.33 -4.01 6.28
CA LEU A 57 4.56 -5.08 7.25
C LEU A 57 4.72 -6.44 6.54
N LEU A 58 3.82 -6.72 5.60
CA LEU A 58 3.87 -7.93 4.79
C LEU A 58 5.19 -8.00 4.00
N TYR A 59 5.59 -6.89 3.37
CA TYR A 59 6.85 -6.76 2.66
C TYR A 59 8.04 -7.12 3.53
N VAL A 60 8.17 -6.53 4.72
CA VAL A 60 9.28 -6.79 5.64
C VAL A 60 9.28 -8.25 6.10
N HIS A 61 8.11 -8.82 6.40
CA HIS A 61 8.01 -10.22 6.78
C HIS A 61 8.49 -11.16 5.65
N PHE A 62 8.08 -10.90 4.40
CA PHE A 62 8.54 -11.67 3.25
C PHE A 62 10.03 -11.45 2.97
N ALA A 63 10.52 -10.22 3.04
CA ALA A 63 11.93 -9.91 2.86
C ALA A 63 12.80 -10.68 3.87
N ASN A 64 12.42 -10.65 5.15
CA ASN A 64 13.16 -11.35 6.20
C ASN A 64 13.07 -12.88 6.04
N LYS A 65 11.97 -13.42 5.52
CA LYS A 65 11.84 -14.86 5.32
C LYS A 65 12.61 -15.39 4.12
N TYR A 66 12.69 -14.63 3.02
CA TYR A 66 13.22 -15.13 1.74
C TYR A 66 14.57 -14.53 1.35
N ILE A 67 14.92 -13.33 1.84
CA ILE A 67 16.17 -12.64 1.48
C ILE A 67 17.24 -12.88 2.56
N GLU A 68 16.88 -12.82 3.84
CA GLU A 68 17.80 -13.09 4.96
C GLU A 68 18.55 -14.44 4.89
N PRO A 69 17.92 -15.58 4.53
CA PRO A 69 18.66 -16.85 4.42
C PRO A 69 19.70 -16.85 3.30
N GLU A 70 19.42 -16.20 2.17
CA GLU A 70 20.35 -16.07 1.05
C GLU A 70 21.55 -15.20 1.43
N ILE A 71 21.32 -14.08 2.15
CA ILE A 71 22.39 -13.21 2.65
C ILE A 71 23.28 -13.98 3.65
N ARG A 72 22.68 -14.76 4.56
CA ARG A 72 23.43 -15.60 5.49
C ARG A 72 24.23 -16.69 4.79
N ALA A 73 23.69 -17.29 3.72
CA ALA A 73 24.40 -18.28 2.93
C ALA A 73 25.64 -17.68 2.25
N ILE A 74 25.58 -16.44 1.76
CA ILE A 74 26.74 -15.76 1.17
C ILE A 74 27.76 -15.40 2.26
N ASN A 75 27.32 -14.85 3.39
CA ASN A 75 28.21 -14.40 4.46
C ASN A 75 28.93 -15.55 5.19
N ASN A 76 28.32 -16.74 5.28
CA ASN A 76 28.95 -17.92 5.87
C ASN A 76 29.94 -18.65 4.93
N ASN A 77 29.97 -18.29 3.63
CA ASN A 77 30.90 -18.84 2.65
C ASN A 77 32.08 -17.91 2.34
N ALA A 78 32.21 -16.80 3.08
CA ALA A 78 33.32 -15.86 3.06
C ALA A 78 34.13 -15.96 4.36
#